data_AF-A0A328U907-F1
#
_entry.id   AF-A0A328U907-F1
#
_cell.length_a   1.000
_cell.length_b   1.000
_cell.length_c   1.000
_cell.angle_alpha   90.00
_cell.angle_beta   90.00
_cell.angle_gamma   90.00
#
_symmetry.space_group_name_H-M   'P 1'
#
loop_
_entity.id
_entity.type
_entity.pdbx_description
1 polymer ?
#
loop_
_entity_poly.entity_id
_entity_poly.type
_entity_poly.pdbx_seq_one_letter_code
_entity_poly.pdbx_strand_id
1 'polypeptide(L)'
;MCARLPVCRRAAERARWKKRFTGSWQVEARMDRSVDSLWQARSSDFWRRSAVPYFRYIAQSGLPGVIVMLLLAGMAGYGMLLRNMPEHFPITLVGVAVLTPIICWSPLRTWLREADIVFLVPREAEMPAYLRRSFRYNGMACAAAVLLLCGIYIPLYLAANGRTSAVLIVCAALLLKALQLGSAWRERQLVHAGTRRSMRLLRWAATAVGVASLLHTELWKTAIYLAVVIGLFALLYKRLPRYPIPWLQLIEEERRTRRRYTVFFGAFTDVPTEAAPVKPRRYLSWMASRIRYRKEHAFIYLYAFTLIRTELGGILIRLTGLGVFTGFLSAHSGLWSGWGAAGVCLLFVWLSGIQLSALAQAHRHSVWRHVYPLPEQIRHDAVLRVDRAAALACAVIIWLPQGLLLPPQGYMVQAAASLGLSLLYVLIVRPGRVRRKLAVDPDED
;
A
#
# COMPACT_ATOMS: atom_id res chain seq x y z
N MET A 1 -12.11 -34.81 58.31
CA MET A 1 -10.72 -34.97 58.81
C MET A 1 -10.06 -36.22 58.21
N CYS A 2 -9.95 -36.31 56.87
CA CYS A 2 -9.49 -37.52 56.17
C CYS A 2 -8.66 -37.17 54.91
N ALA A 3 -7.79 -36.15 55.00
CA ALA A 3 -7.04 -35.60 53.86
C ALA A 3 -5.51 -35.72 54.00
N ARG A 4 -5.01 -36.61 54.86
CA ARG A 4 -3.55 -36.80 55.10
C ARG A 4 -3.12 -38.27 55.10
N LEU A 5 -3.65 -39.09 54.18
CA LEU A 5 -3.09 -40.41 53.90
C LEU A 5 -2.38 -40.44 52.53
N PRO A 6 -1.13 -40.94 52.44
CA PRO A 6 -0.30 -40.91 51.23
C PRO A 6 -0.87 -41.74 50.05
N VAL A 7 -1.81 -42.65 50.34
CA VAL A 7 -2.51 -43.46 49.33
C VAL A 7 -3.43 -42.61 48.44
N CYS A 8 -4.11 -41.61 49.01
CA CYS A 8 -4.97 -40.68 48.25
C CYS A 8 -4.17 -39.76 47.32
N ARG A 9 -2.92 -39.40 47.68
CA ARG A 9 -2.03 -38.61 46.80
C ARG A 9 -1.63 -39.37 45.54
N ARG A 10 -1.28 -40.67 45.65
CA ARG A 10 -0.91 -41.50 44.48
C ARG A 10 -2.08 -41.79 43.55
N ALA A 11 -3.32 -41.87 44.08
CA ALA A 11 -4.51 -41.98 43.26
C ALA A 11 -4.81 -40.68 42.48
N ALA A 12 -4.66 -39.52 43.15
CA ALA A 12 -4.81 -38.21 42.53
C ALA A 12 -3.71 -37.90 41.48
N GLU A 13 -2.49 -38.40 41.68
CA GLU A 13 -1.40 -38.28 40.70
C GLU A 13 -1.60 -39.21 39.49
N ARG A 14 -2.08 -40.44 39.69
CA ARG A 14 -2.46 -41.33 38.57
C ARG A 14 -3.64 -40.78 37.77
N ALA A 15 -4.64 -40.17 38.42
CA ALA A 15 -5.73 -39.49 37.73
C ALA A 15 -5.26 -38.25 36.94
N ARG A 16 -4.26 -37.51 37.47
CA ARG A 16 -3.60 -36.40 36.75
C ARG A 16 -2.80 -36.87 35.55
N TRP A 17 -2.07 -37.99 35.66
CA TRP A 17 -1.34 -38.59 34.54
C TRP A 17 -2.29 -39.12 33.46
N LYS A 18 -3.39 -39.78 33.83
CA LYS A 18 -4.44 -40.21 32.88
C LYS A 18 -5.08 -39.03 32.14
N LYS A 19 -5.35 -37.91 32.83
CA LYS A 19 -5.82 -36.66 32.19
C LYS A 19 -4.79 -36.01 31.26
N ARG A 20 -3.49 -36.18 31.54
CA ARG A 20 -2.41 -35.66 30.69
C ARG A 20 -2.25 -36.46 29.40
N PHE A 21 -2.47 -37.78 29.47
CA PHE A 21 -2.46 -38.68 28.31
C PHE A 21 -3.76 -38.67 27.50
N THR A 22 -4.93 -38.35 28.07
CA THR A 22 -6.14 -38.14 27.26
C THR A 22 -6.15 -36.80 26.50
N GLY A 23 -5.30 -35.85 26.92
CA GLY A 23 -5.08 -34.60 26.19
C GLY A 23 -4.32 -34.74 24.88
N SER A 24 -3.48 -35.78 24.72
CA SER A 24 -2.76 -36.02 23.47
C SER A 24 -3.69 -36.52 22.35
N TRP A 25 -4.72 -37.29 22.70
CA TRP A 25 -5.76 -37.71 21.74
C TRP A 25 -6.63 -36.56 21.21
N GLN A 26 -6.74 -35.44 21.94
CA GLN A 26 -7.43 -34.24 21.43
C GLN A 26 -6.61 -33.44 20.40
N VAL A 27 -5.28 -33.67 20.37
CA VAL A 27 -4.42 -33.10 19.31
C VAL A 27 -4.54 -33.94 18.04
N GLU A 28 -4.61 -35.27 18.17
CA GLU A 28 -4.88 -36.21 17.06
C GLU A 28 -6.26 -35.96 16.42
N ALA A 29 -7.30 -35.74 17.23
CA ALA A 29 -8.67 -35.49 16.76
C ALA A 29 -8.88 -34.13 16.06
N ARG A 30 -7.86 -33.28 15.93
CA ARG A 30 -7.94 -32.00 15.20
C ARG A 30 -7.52 -32.12 13.72
N MET A 31 -6.95 -33.25 13.30
CA MET A 31 -6.49 -33.51 11.93
C MET A 31 -7.64 -33.84 10.95
N ASP A 32 -8.79 -34.33 11.43
CA ASP A 32 -9.95 -34.71 10.60
C ASP A 32 -10.92 -33.55 10.29
N ARG A 33 -10.41 -32.33 10.22
CA ARG A 33 -11.21 -31.20 9.74
C ARG A 33 -11.17 -31.17 8.22
N SER A 34 -12.34 -31.19 7.58
CA SER A 34 -12.46 -30.98 6.14
C SER A 34 -11.76 -29.67 5.76
N VAL A 35 -11.08 -29.64 4.61
CA VAL A 35 -10.35 -28.44 4.14
C VAL A 35 -11.29 -27.21 4.08
N ASP A 36 -12.56 -27.45 3.81
CA ASP A 36 -13.64 -26.47 3.86
C ASP A 36 -13.83 -25.82 5.25
N SER A 37 -13.86 -26.62 6.32
CA SER A 37 -13.96 -26.10 7.69
C SER A 37 -12.70 -25.32 8.10
N LEU A 38 -11.53 -25.73 7.58
CA LEU A 38 -10.27 -25.03 7.78
C LEU A 38 -10.30 -23.62 7.16
N TRP A 39 -10.84 -23.48 5.95
CA TRP A 39 -11.06 -22.19 5.30
C TRP A 39 -11.88 -21.25 6.17
N GLN A 40 -12.99 -21.77 6.71
CA GLN A 40 -13.97 -21.02 7.47
C GLN A 40 -13.41 -20.61 8.83
N ALA A 41 -12.66 -21.50 9.47
CA ALA A 41 -11.93 -21.18 10.70
C ALA A 41 -10.94 -20.04 10.47
N ARG A 42 -10.15 -20.07 9.39
CA ARG A 42 -9.13 -19.05 9.09
C ARG A 42 -9.72 -17.69 8.70
N SER A 43 -10.73 -17.68 7.84
CA SER A 43 -11.37 -16.43 7.43
C SER A 43 -12.07 -15.75 8.61
N SER A 44 -12.78 -16.53 9.44
CA SER A 44 -13.45 -16.02 10.62
C SER A 44 -12.48 -15.60 11.73
N ASP A 45 -11.35 -16.28 11.89
CA ASP A 45 -10.27 -15.88 12.81
C ASP A 45 -9.70 -14.51 12.43
N PHE A 46 -9.40 -14.29 11.14
CA PHE A 46 -8.95 -12.99 10.64
C PHE A 46 -9.97 -11.89 10.90
N TRP A 47 -11.25 -12.13 10.57
CA TRP A 47 -12.29 -11.11 10.76
C TRP A 47 -12.51 -10.77 12.24
N ARG A 48 -12.61 -11.79 13.11
CA ARG A 48 -12.89 -11.58 14.54
C ARG A 48 -11.71 -11.04 15.32
N ARG A 49 -10.50 -11.57 15.09
CA ARG A 49 -9.31 -11.24 15.90
C ARG A 49 -8.50 -10.09 15.35
N SER A 50 -8.54 -9.84 14.04
CA SER A 50 -7.76 -8.77 13.41
C SER A 50 -8.67 -7.66 12.89
N ALA A 51 -9.54 -7.94 11.91
CA ALA A 51 -10.22 -6.88 11.19
C ALA A 51 -11.18 -6.06 12.06
N VAL A 52 -12.12 -6.70 12.77
CA VAL A 52 -13.17 -6.02 13.54
C VAL A 52 -12.61 -5.10 14.64
N PRO A 53 -11.66 -5.54 15.50
CA PRO A 53 -11.06 -4.66 16.50
C PRO A 53 -10.39 -3.43 15.87
N TYR A 54 -9.64 -3.60 14.78
CA TYR A 54 -8.95 -2.50 14.10
C TYR A 54 -9.92 -1.53 13.41
N PHE A 55 -11.04 -2.02 12.84
CA PHE A 55 -12.07 -1.15 12.28
C PHE A 55 -12.68 -0.21 13.34
N ARG A 56 -12.85 -0.67 14.58
CA ARG A 56 -13.33 0.19 15.68
C ARG A 56 -12.38 1.37 15.93
N TYR A 57 -11.08 1.11 15.95
CA TYR A 57 -10.08 2.19 16.12
C TYR A 57 -10.07 3.15 14.92
N ILE A 58 -10.24 2.64 13.70
CA ILE A 58 -10.38 3.49 12.50
C ILE A 58 -11.63 4.38 12.61
N ALA A 59 -12.76 3.82 13.06
CA ALA A 59 -13.99 4.59 13.24
C ALA A 59 -13.89 5.64 14.34
N GLN A 60 -13.07 5.40 15.37
CA GLN A 60 -12.77 6.36 16.43
C GLN A 60 -11.72 7.40 16.02
N SER A 61 -11.04 7.20 14.90
CA SER A 61 -10.11 8.20 14.35
C SER A 61 -10.85 9.36 13.66
N GLY A 62 -10.13 10.41 13.24
CA GLY A 62 -10.72 11.51 12.46
C GLY A 62 -11.07 11.17 11.00
N LEU A 63 -10.70 9.98 10.52
CA LEU A 63 -10.88 9.57 9.11
C LEU A 63 -12.35 9.53 8.66
N PRO A 64 -13.33 9.03 9.44
CA PRO A 64 -14.74 9.04 9.01
C PRO A 64 -15.26 10.44 8.71
N GLY A 65 -14.89 11.45 9.51
CA GLY A 65 -15.26 12.84 9.26
C GLY A 65 -14.74 13.35 7.92
N VAL A 66 -13.47 13.07 7.62
CA VAL A 66 -12.86 13.42 6.31
C VAL A 66 -13.55 12.69 5.15
N ILE A 67 -13.91 11.41 5.31
CA ILE A 67 -14.63 10.65 4.28
C ILE A 67 -16.01 11.24 4.03
N VAL A 68 -16.77 11.57 5.08
CA VAL A 68 -18.10 12.18 4.95
C VAL A 68 -17.97 13.54 4.25
N MET A 69 -17.03 14.39 4.65
CA MET A 69 -16.78 15.68 4.00
C MET A 69 -16.45 15.51 2.51
N LEU A 70 -15.56 14.57 2.17
CA LEU A 70 -15.18 14.28 0.78
C LEU A 70 -16.37 13.73 -0.03
N LEU A 71 -17.21 12.89 0.58
CA LEU A 71 -18.41 12.34 -0.05
C LEU A 71 -19.44 13.43 -0.31
N LEU A 72 -19.66 14.35 0.64
CA LEU A 72 -20.55 15.50 0.46
C LEU A 72 -20.03 16.43 -0.66
N ALA A 73 -18.75 16.80 -0.63
CA ALA A 73 -18.12 17.61 -1.67
C ALA A 73 -18.16 16.92 -3.05
N GLY A 74 -17.87 15.62 -3.09
CA GLY A 74 -17.91 14.81 -4.30
C GLY A 74 -19.32 14.66 -4.86
N MET A 75 -20.33 14.49 -4.01
CA MET A 75 -21.74 14.41 -4.41
C MET A 75 -22.24 15.75 -4.96
N ALA A 76 -21.87 16.87 -4.33
CA ALA A 76 -22.19 18.21 -4.83
C ALA A 76 -21.53 18.47 -6.21
N GLY A 77 -20.24 18.16 -6.36
CA GLY A 77 -19.52 18.30 -7.63
C GLY A 77 -20.05 17.38 -8.72
N TYR A 78 -20.40 16.15 -8.37
CA TYR A 78 -21.03 15.18 -9.28
C TYR A 78 -22.41 15.66 -9.74
N GLY A 79 -23.23 16.20 -8.83
CA GLY A 79 -24.51 16.80 -9.17
C GLY A 79 -24.38 18.01 -10.10
N MET A 80 -23.36 18.85 -9.90
CA MET A 80 -23.06 19.98 -10.79
C MET A 80 -22.67 19.50 -12.21
N LEU A 81 -21.83 18.46 -12.30
CA LEU A 81 -21.42 17.88 -13.57
C LEU A 81 -22.60 17.27 -14.35
N LEU A 82 -23.52 16.60 -13.65
CA LEU A 82 -24.72 16.02 -14.27
C LEU A 82 -25.68 17.09 -14.81
N ARG A 83 -25.77 18.26 -14.15
CA ARG A 83 -26.65 19.36 -14.57
C ARG A 83 -26.05 20.18 -15.72
N ASN A 84 -24.74 20.41 -15.67
CA ASN A 84 -24.02 21.27 -16.62
C ASN A 84 -23.04 20.44 -17.45
N MET A 85 -23.55 19.47 -18.21
CA MET A 85 -22.69 18.59 -19.00
C MET A 85 -22.23 19.30 -20.29
N PRO A 86 -20.91 19.37 -20.57
CA PRO A 86 -20.41 19.90 -21.83
C PRO A 86 -20.83 19.03 -23.04
N GLU A 87 -21.11 19.66 -24.19
CA GLU A 87 -21.58 18.98 -25.40
C GLU A 87 -20.63 17.90 -25.93
N HIS A 88 -19.32 18.07 -25.77
CA HIS A 88 -18.29 17.14 -26.24
C HIS A 88 -17.65 16.32 -25.11
N PHE A 89 -18.39 16.05 -24.03
CA PHE A 89 -17.83 15.27 -22.92
C PHE A 89 -17.45 13.84 -23.37
N PRO A 90 -16.19 13.40 -23.19
CA PRO A 90 -15.72 12.09 -23.68
C PRO A 90 -16.18 10.95 -22.76
N ILE A 91 -17.49 10.70 -22.72
CA ILE A 91 -18.13 9.77 -21.77
C ILE A 91 -17.66 8.33 -21.91
N THR A 92 -17.37 7.90 -23.14
CA THR A 92 -16.87 6.56 -23.45
C THR A 92 -15.46 6.36 -22.91
N LEU A 93 -14.58 7.36 -23.06
CA LEU A 93 -13.23 7.34 -22.52
C LEU A 93 -13.25 7.30 -20.99
N VAL A 94 -14.11 8.11 -20.35
CA VAL A 94 -14.31 8.09 -18.91
C VAL A 94 -14.79 6.70 -18.44
N GLY A 95 -15.75 6.11 -19.15
CA GLY A 95 -16.23 4.75 -18.88
C GLY A 95 -15.14 3.71 -18.97
N VAL A 96 -14.34 3.73 -20.04
CA VAL A 96 -13.20 2.82 -20.20
C VAL A 96 -12.17 3.01 -19.09
N ALA A 97 -11.82 4.25 -18.76
CA ALA A 97 -10.83 4.56 -17.73
C ALA A 97 -11.28 4.12 -16.33
N VAL A 98 -12.56 4.22 -16.02
CA VAL A 98 -13.11 3.93 -14.69
C VAL A 98 -13.55 2.47 -14.56
N LEU A 99 -14.33 1.93 -15.51
CA LEU A 99 -14.87 0.56 -15.43
C LEU A 99 -13.79 -0.50 -15.64
N THR A 100 -12.89 -0.32 -16.62
CA THR A 100 -11.94 -1.37 -17.01
C THR A 100 -11.03 -1.81 -15.87
N PRO A 101 -10.38 -0.92 -15.11
CA PRO A 101 -9.50 -1.33 -14.00
C PRO A 101 -10.24 -2.15 -12.94
N ILE A 102 -11.47 -1.76 -12.58
CA ILE A 102 -12.26 -2.44 -11.54
C ILE A 102 -12.80 -3.79 -12.04
N ILE A 103 -13.26 -3.86 -13.29
CA ILE A 103 -13.67 -5.12 -13.92
C ILE A 103 -12.46 -6.08 -13.99
N CYS A 104 -11.30 -5.61 -14.41
CA CYS A 104 -10.08 -6.41 -14.56
C CYS A 104 -9.40 -6.79 -13.24
N TRP A 105 -9.60 -6.00 -12.18
CA TRP A 105 -8.98 -6.23 -10.89
C TRP A 105 -9.64 -7.39 -10.14
N SER A 106 -9.00 -8.55 -10.17
CA SER A 106 -9.55 -9.79 -9.59
C SER A 106 -8.61 -10.37 -8.52
N PRO A 107 -8.53 -9.76 -7.32
CA PRO A 107 -7.78 -10.32 -6.20
C PRO A 107 -8.34 -11.68 -5.76
N LEU A 108 -7.50 -12.53 -5.19
CA LEU A 108 -7.89 -13.82 -4.65
C LEU A 108 -7.27 -14.00 -3.26
N ARG A 109 -8.08 -13.81 -2.22
CA ARG A 109 -7.74 -14.19 -0.84
C ARG A 109 -7.90 -15.70 -0.69
N THR A 110 -6.82 -16.40 -0.36
CA THR A 110 -6.84 -17.86 -0.17
C THR A 110 -6.63 -18.27 1.28
N TRP A 111 -6.15 -17.38 2.16
CA TRP A 111 -5.81 -17.70 3.56
C TRP A 111 -4.80 -18.86 3.74
N LEU A 112 -4.01 -19.14 2.70
CA LEU A 112 -2.90 -20.09 2.77
C LEU A 112 -1.71 -19.49 3.53
N ARG A 113 -0.97 -20.35 4.23
CA ARG A 113 0.23 -20.03 5.00
C ARG A 113 1.41 -20.80 4.43
N GLU A 114 2.63 -20.34 4.71
CA GLU A 114 3.86 -20.98 4.21
C GLU A 114 3.96 -22.46 4.64
N ALA A 115 3.53 -22.78 5.86
CA ALA A 115 3.50 -24.16 6.34
C ALA A 115 2.53 -25.08 5.58
N ASP A 116 1.51 -24.52 4.92
CA ASP A 116 0.45 -25.33 4.28
C ASP A 116 0.95 -26.10 3.05
N ILE A 117 2.07 -25.69 2.45
CA ILE A 117 2.65 -26.45 1.34
C ILE A 117 3.07 -27.85 1.79
N VAL A 118 3.48 -28.03 3.04
CA VAL A 118 3.89 -29.35 3.56
C VAL A 118 2.68 -30.16 3.99
N PHE A 119 1.70 -29.51 4.64
CA PHE A 119 0.56 -30.20 5.24
C PHE A 119 -0.64 -30.43 4.30
N LEU A 120 -0.86 -29.55 3.32
CA LEU A 120 -2.05 -29.61 2.45
C LEU A 120 -1.77 -30.18 1.06
N VAL A 121 -0.51 -30.32 0.65
CA VAL A 121 -0.14 -31.00 -0.60
C VAL A 121 -0.59 -32.47 -0.62
N PRO A 122 -0.47 -33.26 0.47
CA PRO A 122 -1.04 -34.62 0.50
C PRO A 122 -2.55 -34.67 0.29
N ARG A 123 -3.26 -33.55 0.54
CA ARG A 123 -4.72 -33.40 0.39
C ARG A 123 -5.10 -32.55 -0.83
N GLU A 124 -4.26 -32.52 -1.87
CA GLU A 124 -4.48 -31.71 -3.07
C GLU A 124 -5.83 -32.00 -3.76
N ALA A 125 -6.31 -33.25 -3.72
CA ALA A 125 -7.60 -33.64 -4.27
C ALA A 125 -8.79 -32.91 -3.62
N GLU A 126 -8.69 -32.49 -2.36
CA GLU A 126 -9.74 -31.77 -1.63
C GLU A 126 -9.67 -30.24 -1.83
N MET A 127 -8.53 -29.72 -2.31
CA MET A 127 -8.29 -28.27 -2.46
C MET A 127 -9.22 -27.53 -3.42
N PRO A 128 -9.82 -28.14 -4.47
CA PRO A 128 -10.82 -27.45 -5.29
C PRO A 128 -12.02 -26.93 -4.48
N ALA A 129 -12.44 -27.62 -3.43
CA ALA A 129 -13.52 -27.16 -2.55
C ALA A 129 -13.11 -25.89 -1.77
N TYR A 130 -11.91 -25.92 -1.19
CA TYR A 130 -11.29 -24.78 -0.50
C TYR A 130 -11.15 -23.54 -1.39
N LEU A 131 -10.64 -23.73 -2.61
CA LEU A 131 -10.44 -22.64 -3.56
C LEU A 131 -11.78 -22.10 -4.06
N ARG A 132 -12.81 -22.93 -4.24
CA ARG A 132 -14.16 -22.47 -4.63
C ARG A 132 -14.76 -21.51 -3.60
N ARG A 133 -14.52 -21.72 -2.31
CA ARG A 133 -14.91 -20.75 -1.26
C ARG A 133 -14.16 -19.44 -1.41
N SER A 134 -12.86 -19.49 -1.67
CA SER A 134 -12.04 -18.32 -1.97
C SER A 134 -12.55 -17.56 -3.19
N PHE A 135 -12.91 -18.26 -4.27
CA PHE A 135 -13.50 -17.66 -5.47
C PHE A 135 -14.84 -16.98 -5.18
N ARG A 136 -15.74 -17.63 -4.44
CA ARG A 136 -17.04 -17.04 -4.08
C ARG A 136 -16.87 -15.79 -3.23
N TYR A 137 -16.06 -15.87 -2.18
CA TYR A 137 -15.81 -14.73 -1.28
C TYR A 137 -15.29 -13.50 -2.02
N ASN A 138 -14.22 -13.67 -2.81
CA ASN A 138 -13.63 -12.56 -3.54
C ASN A 138 -14.51 -12.13 -4.72
N GLY A 139 -15.15 -13.10 -5.40
CA GLY A 139 -16.04 -12.86 -6.54
C GLY A 139 -17.26 -12.04 -6.18
N MET A 140 -17.92 -12.32 -5.04
CA MET A 140 -19.05 -11.55 -4.55
C MET A 140 -18.65 -10.10 -4.20
N ALA A 141 -17.55 -9.91 -3.46
CA ALA A 141 -17.05 -8.57 -3.14
C ALA A 141 -16.67 -7.77 -4.41
N CYS A 142 -16.06 -8.45 -5.37
CA CYS A 142 -15.72 -7.90 -6.67
C CYS A 142 -16.95 -7.55 -7.52
N ALA A 143 -17.99 -8.38 -7.53
CA ALA A 143 -19.24 -8.10 -8.22
C ALA A 143 -19.97 -6.91 -7.59
N ALA A 144 -20.01 -6.84 -6.25
CA ALA A 144 -20.54 -5.68 -5.54
C ALA A 144 -19.79 -4.39 -5.90
N ALA A 145 -18.47 -4.43 -5.99
CA ALA A 145 -17.67 -3.27 -6.41
C ALA A 145 -18.00 -2.82 -7.85
N VAL A 146 -18.21 -3.77 -8.77
CA VAL A 146 -18.64 -3.45 -10.16
C VAL A 146 -20.04 -2.86 -10.18
N LEU A 147 -20.98 -3.39 -9.38
CA LEU A 147 -22.34 -2.84 -9.27
C LEU A 147 -22.36 -1.42 -8.72
N LEU A 148 -21.61 -1.17 -7.64
CA LEU A 148 -21.48 0.17 -7.06
C LEU A 148 -20.92 1.15 -8.10
N LEU A 149 -19.90 0.73 -8.85
CA LEU A 149 -19.31 1.56 -9.90
C LEU A 149 -20.26 1.83 -11.05
N CYS A 150 -21.03 0.82 -11.47
CA CYS A 150 -22.09 1.01 -12.47
C CYS A 150 -23.14 2.00 -11.95
N GLY A 151 -23.54 1.93 -10.68
CA GLY A 151 -24.46 2.87 -10.07
C GLY A 151 -23.97 4.33 -10.09
N ILE A 152 -22.65 4.54 -10.02
CA ILE A 152 -22.02 5.86 -10.15
C ILE A 152 -21.89 6.27 -11.62
N TYR A 153 -21.55 5.36 -12.52
CA TYR A 153 -21.26 5.68 -13.92
C TYR A 153 -22.52 5.83 -14.80
N ILE A 154 -23.56 5.02 -14.56
CA ILE A 154 -24.75 4.99 -15.41
C ILE A 154 -25.48 6.34 -15.50
N PRO A 155 -25.74 7.07 -14.38
CA PRO A 155 -26.42 8.36 -14.48
C PRO A 155 -25.62 9.37 -15.33
N LEU A 156 -24.29 9.31 -15.24
CA LEU A 156 -23.40 10.11 -16.09
C LEU A 156 -23.49 9.70 -17.56
N TYR A 157 -23.53 8.39 -17.85
CA TYR A 157 -23.67 7.88 -19.21
C TYR A 157 -25.00 8.27 -19.86
N LEU A 158 -26.09 8.23 -19.10
CA LEU A 158 -27.42 8.61 -19.56
C LEU A 158 -27.54 10.14 -19.75
N ALA A 159 -26.96 10.94 -18.86
CA ALA A 159 -26.90 12.40 -19.01
C ALA A 159 -26.13 12.83 -20.28
N ALA A 160 -25.17 12.01 -20.73
CA ALA A 160 -24.41 12.22 -21.96
C ALA A 160 -25.09 11.67 -23.23
N ASN A 161 -26.40 11.38 -23.19
CA ASN A 161 -27.16 10.77 -24.29
C ASN A 161 -26.57 9.44 -24.79
N GLY A 162 -26.05 8.62 -23.85
CA GLY A 162 -25.53 7.29 -24.15
C GLY A 162 -26.60 6.38 -24.78
N ARG A 163 -26.22 5.63 -25.82
CA ARG A 163 -27.15 4.81 -26.62
C ARG A 163 -27.53 3.48 -25.96
N THR A 164 -26.69 2.99 -25.06
CA THR A 164 -26.81 1.64 -24.46
C THR A 164 -27.69 1.68 -23.22
N SER A 165 -28.61 0.74 -23.06
CA SER A 165 -29.46 0.70 -21.87
C SER A 165 -28.66 0.40 -20.59
N ALA A 166 -29.08 0.99 -19.47
CA ALA A 166 -28.45 0.79 -18.16
C ALA A 166 -28.38 -0.69 -17.76
N VAL A 167 -29.45 -1.44 -17.99
CA VAL A 167 -29.54 -2.88 -17.68
C VAL A 167 -28.49 -3.67 -18.46
N LEU A 168 -28.32 -3.38 -19.76
CA LEU A 168 -27.32 -4.05 -20.58
C LEU A 168 -25.90 -3.74 -20.13
N ILE A 169 -25.62 -2.50 -19.71
CA ILE A 169 -24.30 -2.14 -19.16
C ILE A 169 -24.01 -2.96 -17.90
N VAL A 170 -24.97 -3.06 -16.97
CA VAL A 170 -24.81 -3.85 -15.75
C VAL A 170 -24.60 -5.34 -16.06
N CYS A 171 -25.46 -5.92 -16.89
CA CYS A 171 -25.36 -7.34 -17.27
C CYS A 171 -24.02 -7.65 -17.96
N ALA A 172 -23.61 -6.81 -18.91
CA ALA A 172 -22.34 -6.96 -19.61
C ALA A 172 -21.13 -6.76 -18.67
N ALA A 173 -21.18 -5.78 -17.76
CA ALA A 173 -20.11 -5.55 -16.79
C ALA A 173 -19.94 -6.73 -15.82
N LEU A 174 -21.05 -7.32 -15.35
CA LEU A 174 -21.04 -8.53 -14.52
C LEU A 174 -20.53 -9.76 -15.29
N LEU A 175 -20.96 -9.93 -16.54
CA LEU A 175 -20.47 -11.01 -17.41
C LEU A 175 -18.95 -10.88 -17.63
N LEU A 176 -18.50 -9.69 -18.04
CA LEU A 176 -17.08 -9.39 -18.17
C LEU A 176 -16.35 -9.68 -16.86
N LYS A 177 -16.90 -9.29 -15.70
CA LYS A 177 -16.29 -9.56 -14.40
C LYS A 177 -16.11 -11.05 -14.13
N ALA A 178 -17.13 -11.87 -14.41
CA ALA A 178 -17.05 -13.31 -14.27
C ALA A 178 -15.94 -13.92 -15.17
N LEU A 179 -15.88 -13.48 -16.43
CA LEU A 179 -14.82 -13.88 -17.38
C LEU A 179 -13.42 -13.46 -16.90
N GLN A 180 -13.30 -12.25 -16.33
CA GLN A 180 -12.03 -11.77 -15.76
C GLN A 180 -11.59 -12.59 -14.56
N LEU A 181 -12.52 -13.05 -13.71
CA LEU A 181 -12.21 -13.88 -12.56
C LEU A 181 -11.67 -15.26 -13.00
N GLY A 182 -12.32 -15.89 -13.99
CA GLY A 182 -11.86 -17.15 -14.58
C GLY A 182 -10.52 -17.02 -15.30
N SER A 183 -10.34 -15.95 -16.08
CA SER A 183 -9.08 -15.68 -16.79
C SER A 183 -7.93 -15.40 -15.81
N ALA A 184 -8.18 -14.62 -14.75
CA ALA A 184 -7.18 -14.36 -13.72
C ALA A 184 -6.77 -15.63 -12.95
N TRP A 185 -7.66 -16.63 -12.84
CA TRP A 185 -7.27 -17.95 -12.32
C TRP A 185 -6.32 -18.67 -13.27
N ARG A 186 -6.66 -18.74 -14.56
CA ARG A 186 -5.81 -19.37 -15.59
C ARG A 186 -4.42 -18.71 -15.64
N GLU A 187 -4.35 -17.39 -15.52
CA GLU A 187 -3.08 -16.66 -15.45
C GLU A 187 -2.23 -17.05 -14.25
N ARG A 188 -2.81 -17.30 -13.07
CA ARG A 188 -2.06 -17.75 -11.88
C ARG A 188 -1.47 -19.14 -12.06
N GLN A 189 -2.12 -19.98 -12.86
CA GLN A 189 -1.64 -21.33 -13.14
C GLN A 189 -0.43 -21.34 -14.08
N LEU A 190 -0.18 -20.28 -14.85
CA LEU A 190 0.94 -20.22 -15.80
C LEU A 190 2.31 -20.24 -15.10
N VAL A 191 3.24 -21.01 -15.66
CA VAL A 191 4.57 -21.26 -15.08
C VAL A 191 5.47 -20.02 -15.11
N HIS A 192 5.59 -19.35 -16.26
CA HIS A 192 6.55 -18.26 -16.44
C HIS A 192 5.99 -16.87 -16.08
N ALA A 193 6.76 -16.09 -15.33
CA ALA A 193 6.36 -14.76 -14.88
C ALA A 193 6.18 -13.73 -16.02
N GLY A 194 7.01 -13.82 -17.08
CA GLY A 194 6.91 -12.98 -18.27
C GLY A 194 5.59 -13.22 -19.01
N THR A 195 5.28 -14.48 -19.30
CA THR A 195 4.01 -14.88 -19.93
C THR A 195 2.81 -14.43 -19.11
N ARG A 196 2.82 -14.62 -17.77
CA ARG A 196 1.76 -14.10 -16.88
C ARG A 196 1.52 -12.61 -17.03
N ARG A 197 2.58 -11.82 -17.08
CA ARG A 197 2.47 -10.36 -17.24
C ARG A 197 1.91 -9.99 -18.61
N SER A 198 2.43 -10.60 -19.68
CA SER A 198 1.96 -10.34 -21.05
C SER A 198 0.47 -10.70 -21.23
N MET A 199 0.04 -11.86 -20.75
CA MET A 199 -1.37 -12.30 -20.82
C MET A 199 -2.28 -11.35 -20.04
N ARG A 200 -1.84 -10.90 -18.85
CA ARG A 200 -2.59 -9.92 -18.06
C ARG A 200 -2.75 -8.59 -18.78
N LEU A 201 -1.67 -8.07 -19.38
CA LEU A 201 -1.71 -6.80 -20.12
C LEU A 201 -2.62 -6.92 -21.35
N LEU A 202 -2.49 -8.00 -22.12
CA LEU A 202 -3.34 -8.28 -23.27
C LEU A 202 -4.81 -8.39 -22.87
N ARG A 203 -5.11 -9.07 -21.77
CA ARG A 203 -6.46 -9.20 -21.24
C ARG A 203 -7.05 -7.85 -20.82
N TRP A 204 -6.26 -7.02 -20.14
CA TRP A 204 -6.72 -5.68 -19.74
C TRP A 204 -6.99 -4.80 -20.95
N ALA A 205 -6.10 -4.82 -21.96
CA ALA A 205 -6.30 -4.10 -23.21
C ALA A 205 -7.56 -4.58 -23.95
N ALA A 206 -7.74 -5.89 -24.10
CA ALA A 206 -8.92 -6.46 -24.74
C ALA A 206 -10.21 -6.13 -23.99
N THR A 207 -10.16 -6.05 -22.66
CA THR A 207 -11.31 -5.64 -21.85
C THR A 207 -11.61 -4.16 -22.02
N ALA A 208 -10.58 -3.30 -22.13
CA ALA A 208 -10.75 -1.88 -22.38
C ALA A 208 -11.45 -1.64 -23.72
N VAL A 209 -11.03 -2.35 -24.77
CA VAL A 209 -11.67 -2.31 -26.09
C VAL A 209 -13.10 -2.88 -26.02
N GLY A 210 -13.34 -3.94 -25.25
CA GLY A 210 -14.68 -4.49 -25.05
C GLY A 210 -15.64 -3.52 -24.36
N VAL A 211 -15.16 -2.82 -23.33
CA VAL A 211 -15.92 -1.75 -22.65
C VAL A 211 -16.16 -0.58 -23.60
N ALA A 212 -15.16 -0.16 -24.38
CA ALA A 212 -15.31 0.91 -25.36
C ALA A 212 -16.37 0.54 -26.43
N SER A 213 -16.30 -0.68 -26.95
CA SER A 213 -17.26 -1.23 -27.91
C SER A 213 -18.67 -1.21 -27.34
N LEU A 214 -18.86 -1.67 -26.09
CA LEU A 214 -20.15 -1.70 -25.41
C LEU A 214 -20.80 -0.31 -25.26
N LEU A 215 -19.98 0.72 -25.04
CA LEU A 215 -20.43 2.08 -24.76
C LEU A 215 -20.59 2.95 -26.01
N HIS A 216 -19.95 2.59 -27.13
CA HIS A 216 -19.93 3.42 -28.34
C HIS A 216 -20.63 2.77 -29.55
N THR A 217 -20.61 1.44 -29.64
CA THR A 217 -21.03 0.72 -30.86
C THR A 217 -22.28 -0.11 -30.64
N GLU A 218 -22.90 -0.55 -31.75
CA GLU A 218 -24.03 -1.47 -31.74
C GLU A 218 -23.74 -2.77 -30.98
N LEU A 219 -24.75 -3.29 -30.29
CA LEU A 219 -24.62 -4.44 -29.39
C LEU A 219 -24.10 -5.70 -30.09
N TRP A 220 -24.52 -5.93 -31.34
CA TRP A 220 -24.11 -7.10 -32.12
C TRP A 220 -22.61 -7.09 -32.44
N LYS A 221 -22.02 -5.92 -32.72
CA LYS A 221 -20.57 -5.77 -32.95
C LYS A 221 -19.79 -6.13 -31.70
N THR A 222 -20.28 -5.66 -30.54
CA THR A 222 -19.70 -5.96 -29.23
C THR A 222 -19.79 -7.45 -28.89
N ALA A 223 -20.91 -8.11 -29.20
CA ALA A 223 -21.09 -9.54 -28.98
C ALA A 223 -20.12 -10.37 -29.83
N ILE A 224 -19.96 -10.05 -31.11
CA ILE A 224 -18.99 -10.71 -32.00
C ILE A 224 -17.57 -10.51 -31.48
N TYR A 225 -17.20 -9.28 -31.14
CA TYR A 225 -15.89 -8.98 -30.56
C TYR A 225 -15.63 -9.83 -29.31
N LEU A 226 -16.58 -9.86 -28.36
CA LEU A 226 -16.42 -10.62 -27.13
C LEU A 226 -16.29 -12.13 -27.39
N ALA A 227 -17.06 -12.68 -28.33
CA ALA A 227 -16.97 -14.09 -28.72
C ALA A 227 -15.59 -14.44 -29.29
N VAL A 228 -15.06 -13.60 -30.19
CA VAL A 228 -13.72 -13.77 -30.77
C VAL A 228 -12.65 -13.69 -29.69
N VAL A 229 -12.72 -12.70 -28.81
CA VAL A 229 -11.74 -12.53 -27.72
C VAL A 229 -11.79 -13.72 -26.75
N ILE A 230 -12.97 -14.19 -26.35
CA ILE A 230 -13.11 -15.36 -25.49
C ILE A 230 -12.50 -16.60 -26.15
N GLY A 231 -12.79 -16.84 -27.44
CA GLY A 231 -12.23 -17.96 -28.20
C GLY A 231 -10.70 -17.90 -28.30
N LEU A 232 -10.15 -16.72 -28.58
CA LEU A 232 -8.71 -16.49 -28.65
C LEU A 232 -8.02 -16.78 -27.32
N PHE A 233 -8.51 -16.22 -26.21
CA PHE A 233 -7.94 -16.46 -24.88
C PHE A 233 -8.09 -17.92 -24.45
N ALA A 234 -9.21 -18.58 -24.77
CA ALA A 234 -9.39 -20.00 -24.50
C ALA A 234 -8.34 -20.87 -25.22
N LEU A 235 -8.04 -20.56 -26.48
CA LEU A 235 -6.98 -21.22 -27.25
C LEU A 235 -5.59 -20.98 -26.65
N LEU A 236 -5.27 -19.72 -26.32
CA LEU A 236 -3.99 -19.36 -25.71
C LEU A 236 -3.79 -20.10 -24.37
N TYR A 237 -4.78 -20.10 -23.49
CA TYR A 237 -4.68 -20.79 -22.20
C TYR A 237 -4.64 -22.32 -22.33
N LYS A 238 -5.11 -22.90 -23.44
CA LYS A 238 -4.99 -24.34 -23.71
C LYS A 238 -3.57 -24.72 -24.13
N ARG A 239 -2.86 -23.84 -24.84
CA ARG A 239 -1.51 -24.07 -25.37
C ARG A 239 -0.39 -23.82 -24.36
N LEU A 240 -0.63 -22.98 -23.37
CA LEU A 240 0.40 -22.58 -22.40
C LEU A 240 0.57 -23.60 -21.26
N PRO A 241 1.81 -23.85 -20.81
CA PRO A 241 2.09 -24.76 -19.68
C PRO A 241 1.54 -24.18 -18.38
N ARG A 242 0.91 -25.04 -17.57
CA ARG A 242 0.17 -24.65 -16.37
C ARG A 242 0.31 -25.65 -15.23
N TYR A 243 0.38 -25.14 -14.01
CA TYR A 243 0.25 -25.92 -12.79
C TYR A 243 -1.23 -26.13 -12.45
N PRO A 244 -1.64 -27.32 -11.98
CA PRO A 244 -2.99 -27.55 -11.47
C PRO A 244 -3.32 -26.58 -10.32
N ILE A 245 -2.45 -26.56 -9.30
CA ILE A 245 -2.54 -25.62 -8.17
C ILE A 245 -1.18 -24.93 -7.97
N PRO A 246 -1.09 -23.60 -8.20
CA PRO A 246 0.16 -22.86 -8.06
C PRO A 246 0.44 -22.47 -6.60
N TRP A 247 0.71 -23.45 -5.73
CA TRP A 247 0.89 -23.28 -4.28
C TRP A 247 1.77 -22.08 -3.87
N LEU A 248 3.02 -22.05 -4.36
CA LEU A 248 3.98 -20.98 -4.02
C LEU A 248 3.45 -19.59 -4.43
N GLN A 249 2.76 -19.49 -5.56
CA GLN A 249 2.21 -18.21 -6.01
C GLN A 249 1.04 -17.76 -5.14
N LEU A 250 0.15 -18.69 -4.76
CA LEU A 250 -1.00 -18.38 -3.91
C LEU A 250 -0.57 -17.97 -2.50
N ILE A 251 0.42 -18.67 -1.93
CA ILE A 251 1.00 -18.33 -0.62
C ILE A 251 1.66 -16.94 -0.67
N GLU A 252 2.43 -16.64 -1.72
CA GLU A 252 3.06 -15.33 -1.89
C GLU A 252 2.03 -14.20 -2.11
N GLU A 253 0.97 -14.43 -2.89
CA GLU A 253 -0.15 -13.47 -3.03
C GLU A 253 -0.86 -13.21 -1.68
N GLU A 254 -1.03 -14.25 -0.88
CA GLU A 254 -1.63 -14.17 0.44
C GLU A 254 -0.73 -13.41 1.42
N ARG A 255 0.58 -13.69 1.42
CA ARG A 255 1.59 -12.98 2.22
C ARG A 255 1.62 -11.49 1.88
N ARG A 256 1.63 -11.14 0.59
CA ARG A 256 1.54 -9.73 0.13
C ARG A 256 0.26 -9.06 0.59
N THR A 257 -0.86 -9.76 0.55
CA THR A 257 -2.15 -9.19 0.97
C THR A 257 -2.22 -9.01 2.47
N ARG A 258 -1.71 -9.97 3.26
CA ARG A 258 -1.59 -9.83 4.72
C ARG A 258 -0.72 -8.64 5.09
N ARG A 259 0.44 -8.48 4.44
CA ARG A 259 1.32 -7.32 4.64
C ARG A 259 0.64 -5.99 4.32
N ARG A 260 -0.15 -5.91 3.24
CA ARG A 260 -0.93 -4.70 2.91
C ARG A 260 -1.93 -4.36 4.03
N TYR A 261 -2.62 -5.36 4.56
CA TYR A 261 -3.53 -5.14 5.69
C TYR A 261 -2.79 -4.69 6.96
N THR A 262 -1.66 -5.33 7.29
CA THR A 262 -0.86 -4.93 8.46
C THR A 262 -0.36 -3.48 8.33
N VAL A 263 0.14 -3.07 7.16
CA VAL A 263 0.56 -1.68 6.93
C VAL A 263 -0.63 -0.72 7.00
N PHE A 264 -1.79 -1.11 6.45
CA PHE A 264 -3.00 -0.29 6.50
C PHE A 264 -3.49 -0.09 7.94
N PHE A 265 -3.61 -1.16 8.73
CA PHE A 265 -4.01 -1.07 10.14
C PHE A 265 -2.94 -0.39 11.00
N GLY A 266 -1.67 -0.59 10.68
CA GLY A 266 -0.52 0.09 11.30
C GLY A 266 -0.54 1.60 11.15
N ALA A 267 -1.28 2.14 10.17
CA ALA A 267 -1.45 3.58 10.01
C ALA A 267 -2.41 4.21 11.05
N PHE A 268 -3.24 3.40 11.70
CA PHE A 268 -4.25 3.86 12.66
C PHE A 268 -4.03 3.33 14.07
N THR A 269 -3.35 2.20 14.20
CA THR A 269 -3.16 1.49 15.46
C THR A 269 -1.82 0.78 15.47
N ASP A 270 -1.21 0.66 16.65
CA ASP A 270 -0.03 -0.17 16.83
C ASP A 270 -0.41 -1.65 16.73
N VAL A 271 -0.28 -2.18 15.52
CA VAL A 271 -0.35 -3.61 15.26
C VAL A 271 1.03 -4.18 15.55
N PRO A 272 1.17 -5.30 16.31
CA PRO A 272 2.44 -6.01 16.43
C PRO A 272 2.87 -6.45 15.02
N THR A 273 3.76 -5.67 14.42
CA THR A 273 4.12 -5.76 13.01
C THR A 273 5.46 -6.46 12.92
N GLU A 274 5.60 -7.41 11.99
CA GLU A 274 6.90 -7.93 11.57
C GLU A 274 7.80 -6.75 11.13
N ALA A 275 9.10 -6.78 11.46
CA ALA A 275 10.03 -5.67 11.26
C ALA A 275 9.88 -4.98 9.89
N ALA A 276 9.90 -3.64 9.90
CA ALA A 276 9.71 -2.84 8.70
C ALA A 276 10.69 -3.28 7.59
N PRO A 277 10.19 -3.74 6.43
CA PRO A 277 11.04 -4.31 5.40
C PRO A 277 11.83 -3.22 4.67
N VAL A 278 13.16 -3.37 4.65
CA VAL A 278 14.08 -2.46 3.95
C VAL A 278 13.88 -2.61 2.43
N LYS A 279 13.32 -1.58 1.78
CA LYS A 279 13.14 -1.57 0.31
C LYS A 279 14.35 -0.94 -0.39
N PRO A 280 14.95 -1.60 -1.40
CA PRO A 280 15.99 -0.97 -2.20
C PRO A 280 15.39 0.14 -3.07
N ARG A 281 15.93 1.37 -2.95
CA ARG A 281 15.50 2.53 -3.74
C ARG A 281 16.45 2.80 -4.88
N ARG A 282 16.21 2.15 -6.02
CA ARG A 282 17.06 2.29 -7.23
C ARG A 282 17.22 3.76 -7.67
N TYR A 283 16.17 4.57 -7.55
CA TYR A 283 16.18 5.98 -7.95
C TYR A 283 17.10 6.88 -7.09
N LEU A 284 17.36 6.56 -5.82
CA LEU A 284 18.35 7.29 -4.99
C LEU A 284 19.71 6.58 -4.90
N SER A 285 19.84 5.37 -5.45
CA SER A 285 21.09 4.60 -5.35
C SER A 285 22.27 5.30 -6.03
N TRP A 286 22.00 6.07 -7.09
CA TRP A 286 23.01 6.87 -7.78
C TRP A 286 23.63 7.95 -6.90
N MET A 287 22.82 8.64 -6.08
CA MET A 287 23.32 9.69 -5.17
C MET A 287 24.28 9.10 -4.12
N ALA A 288 24.01 7.88 -3.68
CA ALA A 288 24.86 7.16 -2.73
C ALA A 288 26.16 6.63 -3.37
N SER A 289 26.14 6.30 -4.66
CA SER A 289 27.33 5.87 -5.42
C SER A 289 28.35 6.98 -5.68
N ARG A 290 27.99 8.26 -5.45
CA ARG A 290 28.91 9.41 -5.57
C ARG A 290 29.85 9.56 -4.37
N ILE A 291 29.62 8.84 -3.27
CA ILE A 291 30.46 8.90 -2.07
C ILE A 291 31.66 7.98 -2.27
N ARG A 292 32.88 8.54 -2.25
CA ARG A 292 34.11 7.78 -2.45
C ARG A 292 34.36 6.86 -1.26
N TYR A 293 34.58 5.57 -1.53
CA TYR A 293 34.79 4.54 -0.51
C TYR A 293 36.18 4.72 0.13
N ARG A 294 36.24 5.43 1.26
CA ARG A 294 37.45 5.67 2.08
C ARG A 294 37.10 5.55 3.56
N LYS A 295 38.08 5.15 4.40
CA LYS A 295 37.91 4.98 5.85
C LYS A 295 37.37 6.24 6.55
N GLU A 296 37.83 7.42 6.11
CA GLU A 296 37.38 8.73 6.61
C GLU A 296 35.90 9.06 6.32
N HIS A 297 35.32 8.42 5.31
CA HIS A 297 33.93 8.63 4.90
C HIS A 297 33.01 7.47 5.27
N ALA A 298 33.49 6.49 6.04
CA ALA A 298 32.72 5.32 6.41
C ALA A 298 31.39 5.67 7.12
N PHE A 299 31.42 6.61 8.07
CA PHE A 299 30.19 7.06 8.72
C PHE A 299 29.29 7.91 7.81
N ILE A 300 29.87 8.74 6.93
CA ILE A 300 29.08 9.52 5.95
C ILE A 300 28.32 8.55 5.04
N TYR A 301 28.99 7.48 4.59
CA TYR A 301 28.41 6.41 3.81
C TYR A 301 27.28 5.71 4.59
N LEU A 302 27.52 5.30 5.84
CA LEU A 302 26.51 4.66 6.68
C LEU A 302 25.26 5.52 6.84
N TYR A 303 25.41 6.79 7.26
CA TYR A 303 24.27 7.67 7.50
C TYR A 303 23.56 8.09 6.21
N ALA A 304 24.28 8.30 5.10
CA ALA A 304 23.67 8.57 3.80
C ALA A 304 22.84 7.39 3.31
N PHE A 305 23.35 6.16 3.40
CA PHE A 305 22.60 4.96 3.04
C PHE A 305 21.43 4.69 3.98
N THR A 306 21.59 4.99 5.27
CA THR A 306 20.51 4.93 6.26
C THR A 306 19.38 5.87 5.86
N LEU A 307 19.70 7.13 5.57
CA LEU A 307 18.71 8.11 5.12
C LEU A 307 17.99 7.62 3.85
N ILE A 308 18.74 7.11 2.88
CA ILE A 308 18.20 6.70 1.59
C ILE A 308 17.36 5.41 1.66
N ARG A 309 17.81 4.40 2.42
CA ARG A 309 17.20 3.05 2.42
C ARG A 309 16.11 2.88 3.47
N THR A 310 16.15 3.61 4.56
CA THR A 310 15.14 3.50 5.63
C THR A 310 13.86 4.27 5.30
N GLU A 311 12.84 4.15 6.15
CA GLU A 311 11.58 4.88 6.03
C GLU A 311 11.78 6.41 6.12
N LEU A 312 12.85 6.88 6.79
CA LEU A 312 13.16 8.31 6.98
C LEU A 312 13.28 9.06 5.66
N GLY A 313 14.03 8.54 4.69
CA GLY A 313 14.12 9.17 3.37
C GLY A 313 12.80 9.16 2.61
N GLY A 314 11.89 8.23 2.94
CA GLY A 314 10.55 8.16 2.32
C GLY A 314 9.63 9.23 2.87
N ILE A 315 9.68 9.42 4.18
CA ILE A 315 9.00 10.50 4.89
C ILE A 315 9.48 11.85 4.37
N LEU A 316 10.80 12.04 4.25
CA LEU A 316 11.37 13.29 3.73
C LEU A 316 10.91 13.60 2.31
N ILE A 317 11.04 12.66 1.36
CA ILE A 317 10.62 12.91 -0.03
C ILE A 317 9.13 13.28 -0.11
N ARG A 318 8.26 12.60 0.66
CA ARG A 318 6.82 12.92 0.69
C ARG A 318 6.57 14.31 1.28
N LEU A 319 7.24 14.65 2.37
CA LEU A 319 7.10 15.95 3.03
C LEU A 319 7.62 17.09 2.13
N THR A 320 8.76 16.89 1.47
CA THR A 320 9.30 17.82 0.46
C THR A 320 8.32 17.98 -0.70
N GLY A 321 7.77 16.86 -1.22
CA GLY A 321 6.77 16.91 -2.30
C GLY A 321 5.48 17.65 -1.89
N LEU A 322 4.99 17.42 -0.66
CA LEU A 322 3.85 18.14 -0.11
C LEU A 322 4.15 19.63 0.08
N GLY A 323 5.37 19.97 0.53
CA GLY A 323 5.83 21.36 0.64
C GLY A 323 5.92 22.07 -0.70
N VAL A 324 6.42 21.37 -1.74
CA VAL A 324 6.44 21.88 -3.12
C VAL A 324 5.02 22.10 -3.65
N PHE A 325 4.14 21.12 -3.47
CA PHE A 325 2.76 21.20 -3.97
C PHE A 325 1.94 22.30 -3.26
N THR A 326 2.02 22.37 -1.94
CA THR A 326 1.34 23.42 -1.17
C THR A 326 1.95 24.79 -1.44
N GLY A 327 3.28 24.89 -1.51
CA GLY A 327 3.97 26.13 -1.91
C GLY A 327 3.58 26.60 -3.31
N PHE A 328 3.41 25.68 -4.27
CA PHE A 328 2.92 25.98 -5.61
C PHE A 328 1.50 26.54 -5.60
N LEU A 329 0.56 25.89 -4.87
CA LEU A 329 -0.81 26.38 -4.76
C LEU A 329 -0.90 27.75 -4.08
N SER A 330 -0.16 27.94 -2.99
CA SER A 330 -0.14 29.21 -2.25
C SER A 330 0.51 30.35 -3.05
N ALA A 331 1.53 30.06 -3.86
CA ALA A 331 2.13 31.05 -4.76
C ALA A 331 1.20 31.38 -5.93
N HIS A 332 0.51 30.39 -6.49
CA HIS A 332 -0.41 30.61 -7.61
C HIS A 332 -1.63 31.47 -7.22
N SER A 333 -2.18 31.27 -6.03
CA SER A 333 -3.32 32.05 -5.54
C SER A 333 -2.96 33.43 -4.97
N GLY A 334 -1.67 33.79 -4.90
CA GLY A 334 -1.23 35.06 -4.32
C GLY A 334 -1.63 35.22 -2.84
N LEU A 335 -1.71 34.11 -2.10
CA LEU A 335 -2.31 34.09 -0.76
C LEU A 335 -1.65 35.09 0.18
N TRP A 336 -2.46 36.00 0.75
CA TRP A 336 -2.02 37.09 1.63
C TRP A 336 -0.85 37.89 1.04
N SER A 337 -0.94 38.31 -0.23
CA SER A 337 0.10 39.11 -0.90
C SER A 337 1.49 38.46 -0.89
N GLY A 338 1.53 37.13 -1.05
CA GLY A 338 2.77 36.32 -1.13
C GLY A 338 3.37 35.91 0.23
N TRP A 339 2.94 36.51 1.34
CA TRP A 339 3.43 36.13 2.69
C TRP A 339 2.94 34.74 3.12
N GLY A 340 1.74 34.34 2.67
CA GLY A 340 1.23 32.99 2.91
C GLY A 340 2.15 31.92 2.33
N ALA A 341 2.67 32.14 1.12
CA ALA A 341 3.63 31.24 0.50
C ALA A 341 4.94 31.17 1.31
N ALA A 342 5.50 32.32 1.72
CA ALA A 342 6.72 32.34 2.53
C ALA A 342 6.57 31.55 3.85
N GLY A 343 5.42 31.69 4.53
CA GLY A 343 5.10 30.94 5.73
C GLY A 343 5.04 29.43 5.50
N VAL A 344 4.40 28.99 4.41
CA VAL A 344 4.33 27.57 4.03
C VAL A 344 5.73 26.99 3.79
N CYS A 345 6.61 27.70 3.08
CA CYS A 345 8.00 27.24 2.87
C CYS A 345 8.74 27.04 4.19
N LEU A 346 8.69 28.04 5.07
CA LEU A 346 9.34 27.98 6.37
C LEU A 346 8.82 26.82 7.22
N LEU A 347 7.51 26.62 7.24
CA LEU A 347 6.87 25.51 7.95
C LEU A 347 7.41 24.16 7.45
N PHE A 348 7.41 23.92 6.13
CA PHE A 348 7.85 22.64 5.58
C PHE A 348 9.36 22.39 5.68
N VAL A 349 10.18 23.45 5.60
CA VAL A 349 11.62 23.38 5.87
C VAL A 349 11.87 23.02 7.34
N TRP A 350 11.13 23.64 8.26
CA TRP A 350 11.21 23.34 9.69
C TRP A 350 10.77 21.92 10.01
N LEU A 351 9.64 21.46 9.45
CA LEU A 351 9.16 20.08 9.59
C LEU A 351 10.16 19.06 9.03
N SER A 352 10.76 19.34 7.87
CA SER A 352 11.82 18.49 7.30
C SER A 352 13.02 18.38 8.25
N GLY A 353 13.37 19.49 8.91
CA GLY A 353 14.42 19.54 9.93
C GLY A 353 14.14 18.66 11.14
N ILE A 354 12.88 18.58 11.59
CA ILE A 354 12.44 17.69 12.68
C ILE A 354 12.58 16.23 12.27
N GLN A 355 12.11 15.86 11.08
CA GLN A 355 12.15 14.47 10.59
C GLN A 355 13.58 13.94 10.47
N LEU A 356 14.50 14.77 9.98
CA LEU A 356 15.92 14.44 9.89
C LEU A 356 16.61 14.27 11.26
N SER A 357 16.04 14.80 12.35
CA SER A 357 16.60 14.55 13.69
C SER A 357 16.60 13.06 14.06
N ALA A 358 15.67 12.27 13.51
CA ALA A 358 15.63 10.83 13.74
C ALA A 358 16.84 10.10 13.12
N LEU A 359 17.55 10.71 12.16
CA LEU A 359 18.77 10.15 11.58
C LEU A 359 19.88 10.02 12.63
N ALA A 360 19.99 11.00 13.55
CA ALA A 360 20.98 10.96 14.63
C ALA A 360 20.73 9.80 15.60
N GLN A 361 19.47 9.38 15.77
CA GLN A 361 19.07 8.29 16.68
C GLN A 361 19.03 6.91 16.01
N ALA A 362 19.02 6.83 14.68
CA ALA A 362 18.82 5.59 13.93
C ALA A 362 19.85 4.48 14.23
N HIS A 363 21.08 4.85 14.60
CA HIS A 363 22.16 3.90 14.93
C HIS A 363 22.55 3.92 16.40
N ARG A 364 21.71 4.48 17.28
CA ARG A 364 22.05 4.62 18.70
C ARG A 364 22.27 3.27 19.39
N HIS A 365 21.35 2.32 19.18
CA HIS A 365 21.39 0.98 19.77
C HIS A 365 22.03 -0.07 18.86
N SER A 366 22.81 0.34 17.87
CA SER A 366 23.41 -0.58 16.91
C SER A 366 24.67 -1.21 17.52
N VAL A 367 24.68 -2.54 17.64
CA VAL A 367 25.82 -3.33 18.17
C VAL A 367 27.12 -2.98 17.43
N TRP A 368 27.03 -2.62 16.15
CA TRP A 368 28.14 -2.18 15.31
C TRP A 368 28.92 -0.98 15.86
N ARG A 369 28.36 -0.21 16.80
CA ARG A 369 29.06 0.86 17.54
C ARG A 369 30.27 0.33 18.34
N HIS A 370 30.16 -0.87 18.91
CA HIS A 370 31.19 -1.46 19.77
C HIS A 370 32.24 -2.25 18.97
N VAL A 371 31.90 -2.64 17.73
CA VAL A 371 32.75 -3.51 16.90
C VAL A 371 33.73 -2.71 16.03
N TYR A 372 33.41 -1.46 15.69
CA TYR A 372 34.23 -0.65 14.78
C TYR A 372 35.04 0.43 15.52
N PRO A 373 36.37 0.33 15.58
CA PRO A 373 37.22 1.26 16.35
C PRO A 373 37.48 2.55 15.56
N LEU A 374 36.47 3.41 15.45
CA LEU A 374 36.61 4.76 14.90
C LEU A 374 36.33 5.82 15.99
N PRO A 375 37.07 6.95 16.01
CA PRO A 375 36.81 8.05 16.92
C PRO A 375 35.38 8.59 16.81
N GLU A 376 34.72 8.83 17.94
CA GLU A 376 33.33 9.30 17.98
C GLU A 376 33.16 10.68 17.32
N GLN A 377 34.18 11.53 17.34
CA GLN A 377 34.16 12.85 16.70
C GLN A 377 33.88 12.76 15.19
N ILE A 378 34.46 11.77 14.49
CA ILE A 378 34.24 11.55 13.05
C ILE A 378 32.77 11.20 12.78
N ARG A 379 32.12 10.49 13.71
CA ARG A 379 30.68 10.16 13.64
C ARG A 379 29.82 11.41 13.79
N HIS A 380 30.08 12.23 14.80
CA HIS A 380 29.32 13.48 15.02
C HIS A 380 29.39 14.41 13.82
N ASP A 381 30.59 14.57 13.24
CA ASP A 381 30.80 15.37 12.04
C ASP A 381 30.12 14.76 10.80
N ALA A 382 30.17 13.44 10.65
CA ALA A 382 29.50 12.76 9.55
C ALA A 382 27.97 12.94 9.61
N VAL A 383 27.36 12.79 10.79
CA VAL A 383 25.92 13.02 11.00
C VAL A 383 25.57 14.46 10.64
N LEU A 384 26.33 15.43 11.15
CA LEU A 384 26.09 16.85 10.88
C LEU A 384 26.22 17.18 9.38
N ARG A 385 27.19 16.60 8.67
CA ARG A 385 27.35 16.80 7.22
C ARG A 385 26.19 16.23 6.43
N VAL A 386 25.79 14.98 6.69
CA VAL A 386 24.68 14.33 5.98
C VAL A 386 23.36 15.05 6.28
N ASP A 387 23.15 15.41 7.54
CA ASP A 387 21.98 16.14 8.00
C ASP A 387 21.86 17.52 7.34
N ARG A 388 22.94 18.30 7.32
CA ARG A 388 22.99 19.61 6.65
C ARG A 388 22.77 19.51 5.16
N ALA A 389 23.46 18.60 4.48
CA ALA A 389 23.32 18.40 3.04
C ALA A 389 21.88 18.03 2.67
N ALA A 390 21.24 17.16 3.45
CA ALA A 390 19.86 16.76 3.23
C ALA A 390 18.86 17.91 3.47
N ALA A 391 19.02 18.70 4.54
CA ALA A 391 18.14 19.86 4.75
C ALA A 391 18.33 20.97 3.74
N LEU A 392 19.57 21.23 3.30
CA LEU A 392 19.82 22.19 2.22
C LEU A 392 19.13 21.74 0.93
N ALA A 393 19.24 20.47 0.57
CA ALA A 393 18.53 19.92 -0.59
C ALA A 393 17.01 20.08 -0.46
N CYS A 394 16.43 19.74 0.69
CA CYS A 394 15.00 19.94 0.94
C CYS A 394 14.58 21.42 0.87
N ALA A 395 15.36 22.32 1.47
CA ALA A 395 15.07 23.76 1.50
C ALA A 395 15.07 24.36 0.09
N VAL A 396 16.08 24.02 -0.72
CA VAL A 396 16.16 24.48 -2.11
C VAL A 396 14.97 23.94 -2.91
N ILE A 397 14.65 22.65 -2.80
CA ILE A 397 13.55 22.03 -3.56
C ILE A 397 12.19 22.65 -3.16
N ILE A 398 11.93 22.85 -1.86
CA ILE A 398 10.68 23.45 -1.37
C ILE A 398 10.57 24.91 -1.80
N TRP A 399 11.69 25.64 -1.89
CA TRP A 399 11.70 27.05 -2.30
C TRP A 399 11.48 27.26 -3.80
N LEU A 400 11.84 26.29 -4.66
CA LEU A 400 11.78 26.43 -6.13
C LEU A 400 10.45 26.99 -6.69
N PRO A 401 9.26 26.50 -6.30
CA PRO A 401 8.00 27.04 -6.82
C PRO A 401 7.83 28.54 -6.50
N GLN A 402 8.31 28.96 -5.34
CA GLN A 402 8.17 30.34 -4.86
C GLN A 402 9.13 31.27 -5.59
N GLY A 403 10.37 30.83 -5.78
CA GLY A 403 11.37 31.55 -6.56
C GLY A 403 10.99 31.72 -8.04
N LEU A 404 10.17 30.82 -8.59
CA LEU A 404 9.71 30.90 -9.98
C LEU A 404 8.41 31.69 -10.17
N LEU A 405 7.44 31.54 -9.27
CA LEU A 405 6.07 32.07 -9.46
C LEU A 405 5.84 33.47 -8.85
N LEU A 406 6.55 33.84 -7.79
CA LEU A 406 6.37 35.12 -7.11
C LEU A 406 7.02 36.32 -7.82
N PRO A 407 8.21 36.22 -8.45
CA PRO A 407 8.82 37.37 -9.12
C PRO A 407 7.99 37.94 -10.28
N PRO A 408 7.36 37.13 -11.16
CA PRO A 408 6.47 37.63 -12.21
C PRO A 408 5.24 38.38 -11.68
N GLN A 409 4.85 38.15 -10.43
CA GLN A 409 3.69 38.78 -9.77
C GLN A 409 4.08 40.04 -8.97
N GLY A 410 5.35 40.46 -9.00
CA GLY A 410 5.85 41.63 -8.25
C GLY A 410 6.22 41.36 -6.78
N TYR A 411 6.16 40.10 -6.32
CA TYR A 411 6.43 39.70 -4.93
C TYR A 411 7.86 39.19 -4.71
N MET A 412 8.86 39.92 -5.21
CA MET A 412 10.28 39.53 -5.11
C MET A 412 10.80 39.50 -3.67
N VAL A 413 10.35 40.42 -2.82
CA VAL A 413 10.80 40.55 -1.43
C VAL A 413 10.42 39.31 -0.62
N GLN A 414 9.22 38.77 -0.85
CA GLN A 414 8.69 37.60 -0.17
C GLN A 414 9.45 36.33 -0.56
N ALA A 415 9.79 36.19 -1.84
CA ALA A 415 10.60 35.07 -2.34
C ALA A 415 12.04 35.11 -1.79
N ALA A 416 12.65 36.30 -1.73
CA ALA A 416 13.97 36.49 -1.15
C ALA A 416 13.97 36.26 0.37
N ALA A 417 12.94 36.75 1.08
CA ALA A 417 12.79 36.55 2.51
C ALA A 417 12.62 35.07 2.88
N SER A 418 11.84 34.31 2.13
CA SER A 418 11.65 32.87 2.38
C SER A 418 12.93 32.06 2.14
N LEU A 419 13.73 32.42 1.12
CA LEU A 419 15.05 31.82 0.89
C LEU A 419 16.01 32.17 2.03
N GLY A 420 16.10 33.44 2.40
CA GLY A 420 17.01 33.93 3.43
C GLY A 420 16.74 33.27 4.78
N LEU A 421 15.47 33.25 5.21
CA LEU A 421 15.06 32.64 6.48
C LEU A 421 15.25 31.12 6.49
N SER A 422 14.98 30.43 5.36
CA SER A 422 15.19 28.99 5.28
C SER A 422 16.68 28.62 5.33
N LEU A 423 17.55 29.36 4.63
CA LEU A 423 19.00 29.18 4.72
C LEU A 423 19.54 29.50 6.12
N LEU A 424 19.07 30.59 6.74
CA LEU A 424 19.43 30.96 8.11
C LEU A 424 19.11 29.83 9.10
N TYR A 425 17.91 29.25 9.00
CA TYR A 425 17.49 28.13 9.83
C TYR A 425 18.40 26.91 9.63
N VAL A 426 18.66 26.53 8.38
CA VAL A 426 19.44 25.31 8.05
C VAL A 426 20.92 25.46 8.43
N LEU A 427 21.52 26.64 8.23
CA LEU A 427 22.95 26.86 8.45
C LEU A 427 23.29 27.20 9.90
N ILE A 428 22.46 27.97 10.60
CA ILE A 428 22.78 28.51 11.93
C ILE A 428 22.05 27.73 13.04
N VAL A 429 20.72 27.69 13.00
CA VAL A 429 19.91 27.19 14.12
C VAL A 429 20.00 25.67 14.24
N ARG A 430 19.95 24.98 13.10
CA ARG A 430 19.86 23.52 13.03
C ARG A 430 21.08 22.76 13.56
N PRO A 431 22.33 23.08 13.17
CA PRO A 431 23.48 22.33 13.66
C PRO A 431 23.65 22.43 15.18
N GLY A 432 23.27 23.56 15.79
CA GLY A 432 23.26 23.68 17.25
C GLY A 432 22.29 22.70 17.92
N ARG A 433 21.08 22.54 17.36
CA ARG A 433 20.10 21.55 17.87
C ARG A 433 20.56 20.11 17.71
N VAL A 434 21.17 19.77 16.58
CA VAL A 434 21.67 18.41 16.31
C VAL A 434 22.85 18.07 17.23
N ARG A 435 23.77 19.03 17.45
CA ARG A 435 24.87 18.87 18.42
C ARG A 435 24.36 18.63 19.84
N ARG A 436 23.37 19.40 20.31
CA ARG A 436 22.76 19.18 21.65
C ARG A 436 22.14 17.79 21.77
N LYS A 437 21.43 17.31 20.76
CA LYS A 437 20.83 15.96 20.78
C LYS A 437 21.86 14.84 20.74
N LEU A 438 23.03 15.08 20.14
CA LEU A 438 24.13 14.12 20.10
C LEU A 438 24.96 14.10 21.40
N ALA A 439 24.96 15.20 22.16
CA ALA A 439 25.67 15.32 23.44
C ALA A 439 24.89 14.69 24.61
N VAL A 440 23.58 14.50 24.46
CA VAL A 440 22.76 13.75 25.42
C VAL A 440 22.86 12.26 25.07
N ASP A 441 23.98 11.62 25.41
CA ASP A 441 24.08 10.15 25.42
C ASP A 441 24.05 9.69 26.89
N PRO A 442 22.89 9.28 27.44
CA PRO A 442 22.74 8.83 28.84
C PRO A 442 23.39 7.46 29.14
N ASP A 443 24.25 6.95 28.27
CA ASP A 443 24.99 5.70 28.50
C ASP A 443 26.33 5.97 29.23
N GLU A 444 26.64 7.23 29.58
CA GLU A 444 27.75 7.63 30.47
C GLU A 444 27.32 7.95 31.92
N ASP A 445 26.03 7.75 32.27
CA ASP A 445 25.53 7.83 33.66
C ASP A 445 25.13 6.47 34.24
#